data_AF-A0AAW1P6J9-F1
#
_entry.id   AF-A0AAW1P6J9-F1
#
_cell.length_a   1.000
_cell.length_b   1.000
_cell.length_c   1.000
_cell.angle_alpha   90.00
_cell.angle_beta   90.00
_cell.angle_gamma   90.00
#
_symmetry.space_group_name_H-M   'P 1'
#
loop_
_entity.id
_entity.type
_entity.pdbx_description
1 polymer ?
#
loop_
_entity_poly.entity_id
_entity_poly.type
_entity_poly.pdbx_seq_one_letter_code
_entity_poly.pdbx_strand_id
1 'polypeptide(L)'
;MESSGAVNEQQLMEQVQSLRSQEALQEFFQTVRDKCFEKCVTKPSSSLGSSEQQCLARCCDRYAEATQIVTQAVLQQSGMG
;
A
#
# COMPACT_ATOMS: atom_id res chain seq x y z
N MET A 1 33.78 0.73 -32.81
CA MET A 1 33.44 1.69 -31.73
C MET A 1 31.99 2.02 -31.92
N GLU A 2 31.09 1.23 -31.34
CA GLU A 2 29.64 1.43 -31.49
C GLU A 2 29.10 2.27 -30.33
N SER A 3 28.20 3.14 -30.74
CA SER A 3 27.69 4.33 -30.09
C SER A 3 27.03 4.05 -28.73
N SER A 4 27.27 4.99 -27.82
CA SER A 4 26.64 5.19 -26.52
C SER A 4 25.14 4.87 -26.49
N GLY A 5 24.72 4.27 -25.37
CA GLY A 5 23.42 3.63 -25.17
C GLY A 5 22.21 4.52 -25.42
N ALA A 6 21.39 4.12 -26.38
CA ALA A 6 20.00 4.52 -26.45
C ALA A 6 19.26 3.86 -25.28
N VAL A 7 18.88 4.64 -24.27
CA VAL A 7 17.88 4.20 -23.30
C VAL A 7 16.61 3.93 -24.10
N ASN A 8 16.20 2.67 -24.13
CA ASN A 8 14.99 2.28 -24.83
C ASN A 8 13.80 2.87 -24.05
N GLU A 9 13.19 3.91 -24.59
CA GLU A 9 12.19 4.75 -23.91
C GLU A 9 11.01 3.92 -23.39
N GLN A 10 10.65 2.85 -24.08
CA GLN A 10 9.64 1.89 -23.62
C GLN A 10 10.08 1.12 -22.36
N GLN A 11 11.33 0.63 -22.32
CA GLN A 11 11.88 -0.07 -21.15
C GLN A 11 12.02 0.88 -19.95
N LEU A 12 12.37 2.15 -20.19
CA LEU A 12 12.41 3.18 -19.15
C LEU A 12 11.01 3.45 -18.58
N MET A 13 10.00 3.60 -19.44
CA MET A 13 8.61 3.83 -18.99
C MET A 13 8.05 2.66 -18.19
N GLU A 14 8.32 1.43 -18.63
CA GLU A 14 7.91 0.21 -17.91
C GLU A 14 8.60 0.11 -16.54
N GLN A 15 9.89 0.46 -16.47
CA GLN A 15 10.62 0.54 -15.22
C GLN A 15 10.06 1.64 -14.29
N VAL A 16 9.73 2.81 -14.81
CA VAL A 16 9.11 3.90 -14.03
C VAL A 16 7.73 3.49 -13.50
N GLN A 17 6.91 2.80 -14.30
CA GLN A 17 5.60 2.29 -13.84
C GLN A 17 5.76 1.24 -12.73
N SER A 18 6.73 0.33 -12.86
CA SER A 18 7.04 -0.67 -11.84
C SER A 18 7.52 -0.05 -10.52
N LEU A 19 8.31 1.03 -10.59
CA LEU A 19 8.72 1.77 -9.40
C LEU A 19 7.54 2.46 -8.72
N ARG A 20 6.66 3.11 -9.49
CA ARG A 20 5.46 3.77 -8.95
C ARG A 20 4.52 2.81 -8.24
N SER A 21 4.33 1.60 -8.79
CA SER A 21 3.46 0.61 -8.16
C SER A 21 4.06 0.08 -6.85
N GLN A 22 5.38 -0.08 -6.76
CA GLN A 22 6.05 -0.43 -5.50
C GLN A 22 5.91 0.67 -4.44
N GLU A 23 6.09 1.94 -4.81
CA GLU A 23 5.92 3.06 -3.89
C GLU A 23 4.51 3.11 -3.33
N ALA A 24 3.48 2.97 -4.19
CA ALA A 24 2.08 2.95 -3.77
C ALA A 24 1.78 1.80 -2.79
N LEU A 25 2.34 0.61 -3.03
CA LEU A 25 2.22 -0.52 -2.10
C LEU A 25 2.92 -0.22 -0.77
N GLN A 26 4.11 0.36 -0.81
CA GLN A 26 4.86 0.70 0.39
C GLN A 26 4.13 1.74 1.23
N GLU A 27 3.59 2.79 0.61
CA GLU A 27 2.79 3.82 1.27
C GLU A 27 1.53 3.23 1.92
N PHE A 28 0.84 2.33 1.22
CA PHE A 28 -0.30 1.59 1.79
C PHE A 28 0.11 0.80 3.04
N PHE A 29 1.19 0.02 2.97
CA PHE A 29 1.66 -0.76 4.13
C PHE A 29 2.13 0.10 5.30
N GLN A 30 2.78 1.23 5.05
CA GLN A 30 3.14 2.20 6.09
C GLN A 30 1.89 2.74 6.77
N THR A 31 0.90 3.17 5.98
CA THR A 31 -0.34 3.73 6.51
C THR A 31 -1.14 2.71 7.33
N VAL A 32 -1.31 1.49 6.80
CA VAL A 32 -1.98 0.40 7.52
C VAL A 32 -1.27 0.08 8.83
N ARG A 33 0.06 0.00 8.80
CA ARG A 33 0.87 -0.26 9.99
C ARG A 33 0.60 0.80 11.05
N ASP A 34 0.72 2.07 10.72
CA ASP A 34 0.58 3.16 11.68
C ASP A 34 -0.83 3.21 12.27
N LYS A 35 -1.85 3.11 11.42
CA LYS A 35 -3.26 3.15 11.84
C LYS A 35 -3.64 1.94 12.70
N CYS A 36 -3.24 0.74 12.30
CA CYS A 36 -3.57 -0.46 13.05
C CYS A 36 -2.76 -0.57 14.34
N PHE A 37 -1.50 -0.11 14.35
CA PHE A 37 -0.71 -0.04 15.57
C PHE A 37 -1.34 0.92 16.59
N GLU A 38 -1.62 2.16 16.19
CA GLU A 38 -2.26 3.17 17.04
C GLU A 38 -3.59 2.66 17.61
N LYS A 39 -4.37 1.94 16.80
CA LYS A 39 -5.69 1.46 17.20
C LYS A 39 -5.63 0.24 18.14
N CYS A 40 -4.72 -0.69 17.90
CA CYS A 40 -4.74 -2.01 18.53
C CYS A 40 -3.70 -2.21 19.63
N VAL A 41 -2.58 -1.48 19.61
CA VAL A 41 -1.49 -1.63 20.59
C VAL A 41 -1.61 -0.54 21.65
N THR A 42 -2.47 -0.78 22.63
CA THR A 42 -2.80 0.21 23.68
C THR A 42 -1.80 0.25 24.83
N LYS A 43 -1.00 -0.81 25.00
CA LYS A 43 0.04 -0.91 26.02
C LYS A 43 1.31 -1.45 25.38
N PRO A 44 2.36 -0.62 25.20
CA PRO A 44 3.61 -1.09 24.62
C PRO A 44 4.22 -2.18 25.51
N SER A 45 4.50 -3.32 24.89
CA SER A 45 5.09 -4.51 25.51
C SER A 45 6.13 -5.10 24.54
N SER A 46 7.02 -5.94 25.04
CA SER A 46 7.98 -6.68 24.20
C SER A 46 7.30 -7.73 23.32
N SER A 47 6.00 -8.00 23.51
CA SER A 47 5.24 -8.99 22.76
C SER A 47 3.78 -8.57 22.65
N LEU A 48 3.17 -8.91 21.52
CA LEU A 48 1.74 -8.71 21.30
C LEU A 48 0.93 -9.76 22.07
N GLY A 49 -0.03 -9.30 22.87
CA GLY A 49 -1.02 -10.19 23.48
C GLY A 49 -2.00 -10.74 22.45
N SER A 50 -2.68 -11.84 22.77
CA SER A 50 -3.63 -12.49 21.85
C SER A 50 -4.74 -11.57 21.37
N SER A 51 -5.23 -10.65 22.24
CA SER A 51 -6.22 -9.65 21.87
C SER A 51 -5.68 -8.59 20.90
N GLU A 52 -4.42 -8.19 21.05
CA GLU A 52 -3.77 -7.24 20.13
C GLU A 52 -3.55 -7.87 18.76
N GLN A 53 -3.08 -9.13 18.73
CA GLN A 53 -2.92 -9.89 17.48
C GLN A 53 -4.26 -10.03 16.74
N GLN A 54 -5.33 -10.37 17.46
CA GLN A 54 -6.66 -10.52 16.87
C GLN A 54 -7.25 -9.19 16.40
N CYS A 55 -6.97 -8.09 17.12
CA CYS A 55 -7.33 -6.74 16.70
C CYS A 55 -6.59 -6.35 15.42
N LEU A 56 -5.27 -6.56 15.35
CA LEU A 56 -4.44 -6.24 14.19
C LEU A 56 -4.91 -6.97 12.93
N ALA A 57 -5.17 -8.28 13.04
CA ALA A 57 -5.70 -9.06 11.92
C ALA A 57 -6.99 -8.45 11.36
N ARG A 58 -7.96 -8.17 12.24
CA ARG A 58 -9.23 -7.54 11.85
C ARG A 58 -9.01 -6.13 11.28
N CYS A 59 -8.12 -5.34 11.88
CA CYS A 59 -7.85 -3.98 11.45
C CYS A 59 -7.30 -3.96 10.02
N CYS A 60 -6.30 -4.79 9.72
CA CYS A 60 -5.73 -4.90 8.38
C CYS A 60 -6.80 -5.32 7.36
N ASP A 61 -7.60 -6.34 7.67
CA ASP A 61 -8.68 -6.81 6.78
C ASP A 61 -9.71 -5.70 6.50
N ARG A 62 -10.13 -4.96 7.54
CA ARG A 62 -11.10 -3.85 7.38
C ARG A 62 -10.50 -2.69 6.60
N TYR A 63 -9.23 -2.35 6.82
CA TYR A 63 -8.57 -1.26 6.12
C TYR A 63 -8.43 -1.56 4.62
N ALA A 64 -8.04 -2.79 4.28
CA ALA A 64 -7.94 -3.24 2.90
C ALA A 64 -9.31 -3.20 2.20
N GLU A 65 -10.36 -3.75 2.82
CA GLU A 65 -11.72 -3.70 2.28
C GLU A 65 -12.22 -2.26 2.07
N ALA A 66 -12.04 -1.40 3.08
CA ALA A 66 -12.42 0.00 2.98
C ALA A 66 -11.67 0.72 1.84
N THR A 67 -10.37 0.45 1.69
CA THR A 67 -9.55 1.03 0.61
C THR A 67 -10.06 0.61 -0.76
N GLN A 68 -10.45 -0.66 -0.94
CA GLN A 68 -11.04 -1.14 -2.20
C GLN A 68 -12.36 -0.43 -2.51
N ILE A 69 -13.25 -0.30 -1.52
CA ILE A 69 -14.54 0.38 -1.67
C ILE A 69 -14.33 1.85 -2.06
N VAL A 70 -13.46 2.56 -1.34
CA VAL A 70 -13.15 3.97 -1.62
C VAL A 70 -12.53 4.13 -3.01
N THR A 71 -11.60 3.24 -3.39
CA THR A 71 -10.98 3.26 -4.72
C THR A 71 -12.02 3.12 -5.82
N GLN A 72 -12.94 2.15 -5.69
CA GLN A 72 -14.03 1.96 -6.66
C GLN A 72 -14.95 3.18 -6.75
N ALA A 73 -15.33 3.76 -5.60
CA ALA A 73 -16.17 4.96 -5.56
C ALA A 73 -15.49 6.16 -6.24
N VAL A 74 -14.19 6.37 -6.01
CA VAL A 74 -13.41 7.44 -6.63
C VAL A 74 -13.31 7.26 -8.15
N LEU A 75 -13.06 6.04 -8.62
CA LEU A 75 -13.00 5.75 -10.06
C LEU A 75 -14.35 5.98 -10.75
N GLN A 76 -15.45 5.53 -10.13
CA GLN A 76 -16.81 5.76 -10.60
C GLN A 76 -17.14 7.25 -10.63
N GLN A 77 -16.77 8.00 -9.59
CA GLN A 77 -17.00 9.46 -9.54
C GLN A 77 -16.20 10.20 -10.62
N SER A 78 -15.01 9.70 -10.97
CA SER A 78 -14.14 10.33 -11.96
C SER A 78 -14.53 10.02 -13.41
N GLY A 79 -15.60 9.23 -13.64
CA GLY A 79 -16.02 8.80 -14.98
C GLY A 79 -15.04 7.83 -15.65
N MET A 80 -14.15 7.20 -14.87
CA MET A 80 -13.12 6.25 -15.31
C MET A 80 -13.46 4.80 -14.91
N GLY A 81 -14.68 4.56 -14.44
CA GLY A 81 -15.19 3.25 -14.00
C GLY A 81 -16.05 2.55 -15.04
#